data_AF-A0A3C2C3T2-F1
#
_entry.id   AF-A0A3C2C3T2-F1
#
_cell.length_a   1.000
_cell.length_b   1.000
_cell.length_c   1.000
_cell.angle_alpha   90.00
_cell.angle_beta   90.00
_cell.angle_gamma   90.00
#
_symmetry.space_group_name_H-M   'P 1'
#
loop_
_entity.id
_entity.type
_entity.pdbx_description
1 polymer ?
#
loop_
_entity_poly.entity_id
_entity_poly.type
_entity_poly.pdbx_seq_one_letter_code
_entity_poly.pdbx_strand_id
1 'polypeptide(L)'
;SPVPIVGASGAIAGVLGGYFLTFPRSRVLSLVPVFFFLTLMEIPAVIFLALWFILQLFNGSLSLGGVANPVAWWAHVGGFVGGAILIKLIAPRRYTGNPSAKQ
;
A
#
# COMPACT_ATOMS: atom_id res chain seq x y z
N SER A 1 15.79 6.84 26.64
CA SER A 1 16.33 6.67 25.29
C SER A 1 15.21 6.71 24.27
N PRO A 2 15.23 7.58 23.25
CA PRO A 2 14.36 7.42 22.09
C PRO A 2 14.94 6.26 21.27
N VAL A 3 14.42 5.06 21.50
CA VAL A 3 14.73 3.92 20.63
C VAL A 3 14.18 4.28 19.26
N PRO A 4 15.00 4.30 18.19
CA PRO A 4 14.50 4.66 16.87
C PRO A 4 13.48 3.60 16.46
N ILE A 5 12.20 3.95 16.32
CA ILE A 5 11.15 3.12 15.71
C ILE A 5 11.33 3.13 14.17
N VAL A 6 12.59 3.08 13.72
CA VAL A 6 12.97 3.26 12.33
C VAL A 6 12.82 1.91 11.64
N GLY A 7 11.72 1.75 10.90
CA GLY A 7 11.55 0.65 9.94
C GLY A 7 10.26 -0.16 10.04
N ALA A 8 9.55 -0.14 11.17
CA ALA A 8 8.31 -0.92 11.31
C ALA A 8 7.22 -0.46 10.33
N SER A 9 7.01 0.85 10.21
CA SER A 9 6.01 1.42 9.29
C SER A 9 6.39 1.22 7.81
N GLY A 10 7.68 1.20 7.49
CA GLY A 10 8.16 0.85 6.14
C GLY A 10 7.90 -0.62 5.78
N ALA A 11 8.08 -1.54 6.73
CA ALA A 11 7.73 -2.94 6.54
C ALA A 11 6.22 -3.14 6.32
N ILE A 12 5.38 -2.43 7.07
CA ILE A 12 3.92 -2.40 6.86
C ILE A 12 3.61 -1.88 5.45
N ALA A 13 4.26 -0.79 5.01
CA ALA A 13 4.11 -0.29 3.65
C ALA A 13 4.46 -1.36 2.60
N GLY A 14 5.49 -2.18 2.85
CA GLY A 14 5.81 -3.33 1.99
C GLY A 14 4.72 -4.39 1.93
N VAL A 15 4.13 -4.76 3.06
CA VAL A 15 2.96 -5.66 3.07
C VAL A 15 1.81 -5.06 2.26
N LEU A 16 1.55 -3.76 2.39
CA LEU A 16 0.51 -3.06 1.62
C LEU A 16 0.81 -3.04 0.12
N GLY A 17 2.06 -2.89 -0.28
CA GLY A 17 2.49 -2.97 -1.67
C GLY A 17 2.27 -4.36 -2.27
N GLY A 18 2.52 -5.42 -1.48
CA GLY A 18 2.18 -6.78 -1.87
C GLY A 18 0.67 -6.96 -2.02
N TYR A 19 -0.09 -6.50 -1.02
CA TYR A 19 -1.55 -6.58 -0.97
C TYR A 19 -2.22 -5.84 -2.14
N PHE A 20 -1.67 -4.70 -2.55
CA PHE A 20 -2.14 -3.91 -3.69
C PHE A 20 -2.20 -4.75 -4.97
N LEU A 21 -1.23 -5.62 -5.20
CA LEU A 21 -1.19 -6.48 -6.39
C LEU A 21 -2.02 -7.75 -6.24
N THR A 22 -2.07 -8.35 -5.05
CA THR A 22 -2.71 -9.66 -4.85
C THR A 22 -4.21 -9.56 -4.58
N PHE A 23 -4.69 -8.46 -4.01
CA PHE A 23 -6.08 -8.29 -3.59
C PHE A 23 -6.75 -7.02 -4.14
N PRO A 24 -6.75 -6.78 -5.46
CA PRO A 24 -7.18 -5.51 -6.03
C PRO A 24 -8.67 -5.21 -5.84
N ARG A 25 -9.49 -6.25 -5.67
CA ARG A 25 -10.95 -6.16 -5.47
C ARG A 25 -11.39 -6.21 -4.01
N SER A 26 -10.45 -6.34 -3.08
CA SER A 26 -10.79 -6.32 -1.65
C SER A 26 -11.37 -4.95 -1.28
N ARG A 27 -12.31 -4.93 -0.33
CA ARG A 27 -13.01 -3.73 0.12
C ARG A 27 -12.50 -3.32 1.48
N VAL A 28 -12.24 -2.03 1.66
CA VAL A 28 -11.79 -1.43 2.92
C VAL A 28 -12.84 -0.42 3.36
N LEU A 29 -13.44 -0.65 4.53
CA LEU A 29 -14.31 0.33 5.16
C LEU A 29 -13.47 1.56 5.53
N SER A 30 -13.75 2.67 4.86
CA SER A 30 -12.95 3.89 4.96
C SER A 30 -13.84 5.07 5.30
N LEU A 31 -13.30 6.01 6.07
CA LEU A 31 -13.94 7.30 6.29
C LEU A 31 -13.70 8.18 5.06
N VAL A 32 -14.76 8.43 4.29
CA VAL A 32 -14.69 9.19 3.04
C VAL A 32 -15.37 10.55 3.25
N PRO A 33 -14.68 11.67 2.99
CA PRO A 33 -15.32 12.98 2.95
C PRO A 33 -16.15 13.11 1.68
N VAL A 34 -17.47 13.26 1.83
CA VAL A 34 -18.42 13.50 0.74
C VAL A 34 -19.03 14.89 0.96
N PHE A 35 -18.49 15.88 0.23
CA PHE A 35 -18.80 17.30 0.40
C PHE A 35 -18.56 17.79 1.84
N PHE A 36 -19.63 17.97 2.62
CA PHE A 36 -19.60 18.47 3.99
C PHE A 36 -19.79 17.35 5.04
N PHE A 37 -20.01 16.10 4.61
CA PHE A 37 -20.26 14.97 5.51
C PHE A 37 -19.11 13.96 5.46
N LEU A 38 -18.78 13.39 6.62
CA LEU A 38 -17.88 12.24 6.73
C LEU A 38 -18.73 10.97 6.81
N THR A 39 -18.60 10.09 5.82
CA THR A 39 -19.36 8.84 5.76
C THR A 39 -18.42 7.64 5.78
N LEU A 40 -18.85 6.55 6.41
CA LEU A 40 -18.14 5.27 6.33
C LEU A 40 -18.61 4.53 5.08
N MET A 41 -17.70 4.31 4.14
CA MET A 41 -17.99 3.62 2.89
C MET A 41 -16.91 2.58 2.59
N GLU A 42 -17.33 1.43 2.09
CA GLU A 42 -16.43 0.42 1.57
C GLU A 42 -15.90 0.83 0.19
N ILE A 43 -14.59 1.07 0.11
CA ILE A 43 -13.94 1.38 -1.17
C ILE A 43 -12.95 0.27 -1.55
N PRO A 44 -12.74 0.03 -2.87
CA PRO A 44 -11.72 -0.90 -3.32
C PRO A 44 -10.33 -0.56 -2.77
N ALA A 45 -9.62 -1.57 -2.28
CA ALA A 45 -8.31 -1.43 -1.67
C ALA A 45 -7.29 -0.77 -2.60
N VAL A 46 -7.36 -1.02 -3.90
CA VAL A 46 -6.50 -0.37 -4.91
C VAL A 46 -6.68 1.14 -4.90
N ILE A 47 -7.92 1.63 -4.81
CA ILE A 47 -8.18 3.07 -4.80
C ILE A 47 -7.62 3.68 -3.52
N PHE A 48 -7.92 3.06 -2.37
CA PHE A 48 -7.43 3.52 -1.07
C PHE A 48 -5.89 3.57 -1.04
N LEU A 49 -5.23 2.48 -1.42
CA LEU A 49 -3.78 2.36 -1.37
C LEU A 49 -3.08 3.22 -2.43
N ALA A 50 -3.66 3.40 -3.62
CA ALA A 50 -3.11 4.30 -4.63
C ALA A 50 -3.15 5.75 -4.14
N LEU A 51 -4.29 6.19 -3.58
CA LEU A 51 -4.41 7.52 -2.99
C LEU A 51 -3.40 7.72 -1.86
N TRP A 52 -3.32 6.75 -0.94
CA TRP A 52 -2.34 6.78 0.14
C TRP A 52 -0.91 6.88 -0.38
N PHE A 53 -0.53 6.07 -1.37
CA PHE A 53 0.81 6.11 -1.96
C PHE A 53 1.14 7.44 -2.64
N ILE A 54 0.18 8.05 -3.34
CA ILE A 54 0.32 9.40 -3.91
C ILE A 54 0.56 10.44 -2.81
N LEU A 55 -0.17 10.35 -1.68
CA LEU A 55 0.08 11.22 -0.52
C LEU A 55 1.48 11.00 0.06
N GLN A 56 2.01 9.77 0.06
CA GLN A 56 3.39 9.51 0.49
C GLN A 56 4.41 10.21 -0.41
N LEU A 57 4.21 10.18 -1.72
CA LEU A 57 5.07 10.87 -2.69
C LEU A 57 4.99 12.39 -2.55
N PHE A 58 3.77 12.93 -2.40
CA PHE A 58 3.55 14.37 -2.25
C PHE A 58 4.14 14.91 -0.94
N ASN A 59 3.88 14.27 0.20
CA ASN A 59 4.49 14.68 1.46
C ASN A 59 6.00 14.43 1.49
N GLY A 60 6.45 13.36 0.82
CA GLY A 60 7.87 13.07 0.61
C GLY A 60 8.58 14.18 -0.16
N SER A 61 7.99 14.70 -1.23
CA SER A 61 8.55 15.82 -1.99
C SER A 61 8.56 17.12 -1.19
N LEU A 62 7.50 17.42 -0.44
CA LEU A 62 7.47 18.57 0.47
C LEU A 62 8.53 18.48 1.58
N SER A 63 8.82 17.27 2.07
CA SER A 63 9.82 17.05 3.12
C SER A 63 11.27 17.31 2.69
N LEU A 64 11.54 17.39 1.38
CA LEU A 64 12.88 17.68 0.86
C LEU A 64 13.34 19.12 1.13
N GLY A 65 12.43 20.02 1.49
CA GLY A 65 12.71 21.42 1.84
C GLY A 65 13.45 21.63 3.18
N GLY A 66 13.96 20.57 3.81
CA GLY A 66 14.84 20.66 4.99
C GLY A 66 14.14 20.82 6.33
N VAL A 67 12.80 20.82 6.37
CA VAL A 67 12.04 20.80 7.62
C VAL A 67 12.04 19.39 8.18
N ALA A 68 12.54 19.23 9.41
CA ALA A 68 12.49 17.96 10.12
C ALA A 68 11.05 17.45 10.20
N ASN A 69 10.78 16.28 9.62
CA ASN A 69 9.45 15.69 9.57
C ASN A 69 9.42 14.41 10.41
N PRO A 70 8.47 14.24 11.34
CA PRO A 70 8.37 13.03 12.17
C PRO A 70 8.03 11.78 11.35
N VAL A 71 7.58 11.92 10.10
CA VAL A 71 7.20 10.81 9.23
C VAL A 71 8.28 10.54 8.18
N ALA A 72 8.74 9.29 8.12
CA ALA A 72 9.70 8.83 7.12
C ALA A 72 9.01 8.50 5.77
N TRP A 73 8.53 9.52 5.07
CA TRP A 73 7.75 9.38 3.82
C TRP A 73 8.42 8.47 2.78
N TRP A 74 9.72 8.66 2.55
CA TRP A 74 10.49 7.86 1.59
C TRP A 74 10.67 6.39 2.00
N ALA A 75 10.69 6.09 3.30
CA ALA A 75 10.71 4.72 3.78
C ALA A 75 9.39 3.99 3.46
N HIS A 76 8.26 4.69 3.49
CA HIS A 76 6.98 4.12 3.08
C HIS A 76 6.91 3.89 1.57
N VAL A 77 7.41 4.84 0.77
CA VAL A 77 7.47 4.70 -0.69
C VAL A 77 8.35 3.50 -1.07
N GLY A 78 9.56 3.43 -0.54
CA GLY A 78 10.48 2.32 -0.77
C GLY A 78 9.93 0.99 -0.28
N GLY A 79 9.32 0.96 0.90
CA GLY A 79 8.64 -0.21 1.43
C GLY A 79 7.56 -0.72 0.49
N PHE A 80 6.61 0.13 0.10
CA PHE A 80 5.51 -0.22 -0.80
C PHE A 80 6.00 -0.78 -2.14
N VAL A 81 6.92 -0.08 -2.80
CA VAL A 81 7.48 -0.53 -4.09
C VAL A 81 8.24 -1.85 -3.92
N GLY A 82 9.08 -1.95 -2.89
CA GLY A 82 9.85 -3.17 -2.60
C GLY A 82 8.95 -4.38 -2.34
N GLY A 83 7.90 -4.21 -1.55
CA GLY A 83 6.92 -5.27 -1.27
C GLY A 83 6.09 -5.68 -2.50
N ALA A 84 5.70 -4.72 -3.34
CA ALA A 84 5.02 -4.98 -4.61
C ALA A 84 5.92 -5.77 -5.59
N ILE A 85 7.21 -5.40 -5.68
CA ILE A 85 8.17 -6.14 -6.49
C ILE A 85 8.38 -7.54 -5.92
N LEU A 86 8.60 -7.65 -4.61
CA LEU A 86 8.84 -8.93 -3.94
C LEU A 86 7.67 -9.90 -4.17
N ILE A 87 6.43 -9.46 -3.97
CA ILE A 87 5.27 -10.34 -4.19
C ILE A 87 5.18 -10.81 -5.63
N LYS A 88 5.51 -9.95 -6.61
CA LYS A 88 5.51 -10.30 -8.03
C LYS A 88 6.57 -11.36 -8.36
N LEU A 89 7.70 -11.36 -7.64
CA LEU A 89 8.77 -12.34 -7.82
C LEU A 89 8.46 -13.69 -7.17
N ILE A 90 7.79 -13.69 -6.01
CA ILE A 90 7.57 -14.92 -5.22
C ILE A 90 6.17 -15.52 -5.35
N ALA A 91 5.17 -14.78 -5.87
CA ALA A 91 3.81 -15.29 -5.97
C ALA A 91 3.75 -16.46 -6.96
N PRO A 92 3.31 -17.67 -6.53
CA PRO A 92 3.18 -18.81 -7.42
C PRO A 92 2.15 -18.48 -8.51
N ARG A 93 2.49 -18.76 -9.78
CA ARG A 93 1.54 -18.68 -10.88
C ARG A 93 0.37 -19.58 -10.51
N ARG A 94 -0.85 -19.03 -10.45
CA ARG A 94 -2.06 -19.84 -10.24
C ARG A 94 -2.05 -20.93 -11.30
N TYR A 95 -1.94 -22.19 -10.86
CA TYR A 95 -2.00 -23.34 -11.73
C TYR A 95 -3.40 -23.37 -12.36
N THR A 96 -3.50 -22.94 -13.62
CA THR A 96 -4.70 -23.15 -14.41
C THR A 96 -4.76 -24.65 -14.69
N GLY A 97 -5.52 -25.38 -13.88
CA GLY A 97 -5.76 -26.81 -14.09
C GLY A 97 -6.28 -27.03 -15.51
N ASN A 98 -5.57 -27.85 -16.28
CA ASN A 98 -5.97 -28.22 -17.63
C ASN A 98 -7.37 -28.88 -17.59
N PRO A 99 -8.40 -28.31 -18.25
CA PRO A 99 -9.74 -28.90 -18.29
C PRO A 99 -9.83 -30.23 -19.04
N SER A 100 -8.76 -30.70 -19.71
CA SER A 100 -8.84 -31.83 -20.65
C SER A 100 -8.85 -33.24 -20.02
N ALA A 101 -9.08 -33.39 -18.72
CA ALA A 101 -9.05 -34.71 -18.04
C ALA A 101 -10.44 -35.37 -17.87
N LYS A 102 -11.39 -35.08 -18.77
CA LYS A 102 -12.65 -35.83 -18.88
C LYS A 102 -12.93 -36.12 -20.35
N GLN A 103 -12.38 -37.23 -20.85
CA GLN A 103 -12.91 -38.00 -21.96
C GLN A 103 -13.29 -39.38 -21.42
#